data_AF-A0A8S3BRL9-F1
#
_entry.id   AF-A0A8S3BRL9-F1
#
_cell.length_a   1.000
_cell.length_b   1.000
_cell.length_c   1.000
_cell.angle_alpha   90.00
_cell.angle_beta   90.00
_cell.angle_gamma   90.00
#
_symmetry.space_group_name_H-M   'P 1'
#
loop_
_entity.id
_entity.type
_entity.pdbx_description
1 polymer ?
#
loop_
_entity_poly.entity_id
_entity_poly.type
_entity_poly.pdbx_seq_one_letter_code
_entity_poly.pdbx_strand_id
1 'polypeptide(L)' 'MTFDCSGQSVCENDGQCFQDTPDCPKRAICICPLCYYGARCQFRTSGFGLSLDAILGYHILPHISLTNQPTIVKISI' A
#
# COMPACT_ATOMS: atom_id res chain seq x y z
N MET A 1 -27.40 -1.57 -10.32
CA MET A 1 -26.43 -1.08 -9.32
C MET A 1 -26.26 0.41 -9.55
N THR A 2 -26.47 1.22 -8.52
CA THR A 2 -26.24 2.67 -8.52
C THR A 2 -24.81 2.94 -8.06
N PHE A 3 -24.04 3.64 -8.89
CA PHE A 3 -22.65 4.03 -8.63
C PHE A 3 -22.58 5.52 -8.29
N ASP A 4 -23.22 5.89 -7.20
CA ASP A 4 -23.25 7.24 -6.64
C ASP A 4 -22.63 7.25 -5.23
N CYS A 5 -22.28 8.44 -4.75
CA CYS A 5 -21.76 8.61 -3.39
C CYS A 5 -22.80 8.29 -2.29
N SER A 6 -24.08 8.16 -2.66
CA SER A 6 -25.18 7.81 -1.76
C SER A 6 -25.55 6.31 -1.79
N GLY A 7 -24.98 5.54 -2.73
CA GLY A 7 -25.26 4.12 -2.96
C GLY A 7 -24.01 3.26 -2.88
N GLN A 8 -23.89 2.22 -3.73
CA GLN A 8 -22.93 1.12 -3.53
C GLN A 8 -21.45 1.49 -3.75
N SER A 9 -21.15 2.71 -4.19
CA SER A 9 -19.80 3.27 -4.31
C SER A 9 -19.33 3.98 -3.03
N VAL A 10 -19.69 3.45 -1.86
CA VAL A 10 -19.19 3.96 -0.59
C VAL A 10 -17.68 3.74 -0.54
N CYS A 11 -16.93 4.83 -0.50
CA CYS A 11 -15.54 4.82 -0.09
C CYS A 11 -15.48 4.26 1.33
N GLU A 12 -14.73 3.18 1.52
CA GLU A 12 -14.53 2.55 2.81
C GLU A 12 -13.52 3.36 3.63
N ASN A 13 -13.42 3.04 4.92
CA ASN A 13 -12.40 3.59 5.82
C ASN A 13 -12.33 5.13 5.79
N ASP A 14 -13.48 5.79 5.85
CA ASP A 14 -13.60 7.26 5.86
C ASP A 14 -13.03 7.96 4.61
N GLY A 15 -12.99 7.27 3.48
CA GLY A 15 -12.64 7.86 2.19
C GLY A 15 -13.62 8.94 1.75
N GLN A 16 -13.09 10.03 1.20
CA GLN A 16 -13.92 11.11 0.67
C GLN A 16 -14.39 10.76 -0.75
N CYS A 17 -15.71 10.72 -0.94
CA CYS A 17 -16.32 10.41 -2.23
C CYS A 17 -16.53 11.68 -3.07
N PHE A 18 -16.12 11.63 -4.33
CA PHE A 18 -16.42 12.65 -5.32
C PHE A 18 -17.10 12.01 -6.53
N GLN A 19 -18.15 12.66 -7.03
CA GLN A 19 -18.89 12.23 -8.22
C GLN A 19 -18.91 13.34 -9.27
N ASP A 20 -19.03 12.95 -10.53
CA ASP A 20 -18.97 13.84 -11.68
C ASP A 20 -20.19 14.77 -11.78
N THR A 21 -21.39 14.22 -12.01
CA THR A 21 -22.62 15.00 -12.15
C THR A 21 -23.71 14.52 -11.21
N PRO A 22 -24.47 15.43 -10.58
CA PRO A 22 -25.60 15.05 -9.72
C PRO A 22 -26.75 14.43 -10.52
N ASP A 23 -26.96 14.86 -11.77
CA ASP A 23 -27.86 14.19 -12.72
C ASP A 23 -27.14 13.00 -13.37
N CYS A 24 -27.55 11.78 -13.02
CA CYS A 24 -27.02 10.50 -13.53
C CYS A 24 -25.50 10.33 -13.35
N PRO A 25 -25.02 10.17 -12.09
CA PRO A 25 -23.60 9.96 -11.83
C PRO A 25 -23.13 8.67 -12.50
N LYS A 26 -22.07 8.79 -13.30
CA LYS A 26 -21.47 7.64 -14.02
C LYS A 26 -20.13 7.23 -13.44
N ARG A 27 -19.49 8.13 -12.69
CA ARG A 27 -18.17 7.92 -12.13
C ARG A 27 -18.11 8.48 -10.71
N ALA A 28 -17.69 7.63 -9.79
CA ALA A 28 -17.33 8.03 -8.44
C ALA A 28 -15.86 7.69 -8.20
N ILE A 29 -15.14 8.59 -7.55
CA ILE A 29 -13.75 8.40 -7.13
C ILE A 29 -13.64 8.60 -5.62
N CYS A 30 -12.79 7.78 -5.01
CA CYS A 30 -12.48 7.86 -3.59
C CYS A 30 -11.11 8.48 -3.39
N ILE A 31 -11.07 9.54 -2.57
CA ILE A 31 -9.82 10.06 -2.01
C ILE A 31 -9.60 9.37 -0.67
N CYS A 32 -8.55 8.56 -0.60
CA CYS A 32 -8.28 7.75 0.57
C CYS A 32 -7.50 8.53 1.64
N PRO A 33 -7.84 8.34 2.92
CA PRO A 33 -7.02 8.84 4.01
C PRO A 33 -5.68 8.11 4.09
N LEU A 34 -4.77 8.66 4.91
CA LEU A 34 -3.43 8.11 5.09
C LEU A 34 -3.49 6.62 5.48
N CYS A 35 -2.61 5.82 4.87
CA CYS A 35 -2.53 4.37 5.04
C CYS A 35 -3.72 3.58 4.49
N TYR A 36 -4.60 4.16 3.67
CA TYR A 36 -5.62 3.42 2.94
C TYR A 36 -5.46 3.58 1.44
N TYR A 37 -5.84 2.54 0.68
CA TYR A 37 -5.68 2.51 -0.77
C TYR A 37 -6.64 1.52 -1.43
N GLY A 38 -6.62 1.50 -2.77
CA GLY A 38 -7.57 0.76 -3.60
C GLY A 38 -8.70 1.66 -4.11
N ALA A 39 -9.48 1.17 -5.08
CA ALA A 39 -10.54 1.93 -5.74
C ALA A 39 -11.61 2.48 -4.79
N ARG A 40 -11.80 1.85 -3.63
CA ARG A 40 -12.74 2.23 -2.58
C ARG A 40 -12.06 2.48 -1.24
N CYS A 41 -10.74 2.64 -1.20
CA CYS A 41 -9.98 2.69 0.05
C CYS A 41 -10.15 1.43 0.92
N GLN A 42 -10.47 0.29 0.30
CA GLN A 42 -10.78 -0.97 0.99
C GLN A 42 -9.54 -1.65 1.59
N PHE A 43 -8.35 -1.27 1.14
CA PHE A 43 -7.10 -1.82 1.65
C PHE A 43 -6.47 -0.86 2.63
N ARG A 44 -5.86 -1.42 3.69
CA ARG A 44 -5.14 -0.66 4.71
C ARG A 44 -3.69 -1.12 4.76
N THR A 45 -2.78 -0.16 4.77
CA THR A 45 -1.40 -0.36 5.19
C THR A 45 -1.40 -0.46 6.71
N SER A 46 -1.58 -1.66 7.24
CA SER A 46 -1.59 -1.92 8.69
C SER A 46 -0.19 -1.87 9.34
N GLY A 47 0.85 -1.88 8.52
CA GLY A 47 2.25 -1.76 8.92
C GLY A 47 3.15 -2.03 7.72
N PHE A 48 4.42 -1.65 7.84
CA PHE A 48 5.46 -2.08 6.92
C PHE A 48 6.24 -3.20 7.61
N GLY A 49 6.12 -4.42 7.10
CA GLY A 49 6.90 -5.55 7.56
C GLY A 49 8.02 -5.81 6.57
N LEU A 50 9.26 -5.66 7.01
CA LEU A 50 10.40 -6.22 6.29
C LEU A 50 10.84 -7.48 7.01
N SER A 51 11.05 -8.53 6.23
CA SER A 51 11.77 -9.69 6.71
C SER A 51 13.26 -9.34 6.84
N LEU A 52 13.95 -10.00 7.76
CA LEU A 52 15.39 -9.77 7.94
C LEU A 52 16.16 -10.11 6.65
N ASP A 53 15.74 -11.15 5.92
CA ASP A 53 16.26 -11.52 4.61
C ASP A 53 16.06 -10.43 3.54
N ALA A 54 14.95 -9.69 3.54
CA ALA A 54 14.76 -8.55 2.63
C ALA A 54 15.74 -7.41 2.92
N ILE A 55 16.04 -7.15 4.19
CA ILE A 55 17.03 -6.15 4.61
C ILE A 55 18.44 -6.63 4.24
N LEU A 56 18.80 -7.86 4.62
CA LEU A 56 20.13 -8.42 4.37
C LEU A 56 20.41 -8.61 2.89
N GLY A 57 19.41 -9.00 2.10
CA GLY A 57 19.52 -9.18 0.66
C GLY A 57 20.04 -7.93 -0.06
N TYR A 58 19.67 -6.74 0.41
CA TYR A 58 20.17 -5.47 -0.12
C TYR A 58 21.66 -5.23 0.21
N HIS A 59 22.14 -5.80 1.31
CA HIS A 59 23.51 -5.61 1.80
C HIS A 59 24.48 -6.73 1.40
N ILE A 60 23.98 -7.87 0.89
CA ILE A 60 24.82 -8.98 0.45
C ILE A 60 25.51 -8.62 -0.87
N LEU A 61 26.84 -8.71 -0.88
CA LEU A 61 27.65 -8.55 -2.08
C LEU A 61 27.98 -9.94 -2.66
N PRO A 62 27.31 -10.40 -3.73
CA PRO A 62 27.34 -11.82 -4.13
C PRO A 62 28.70 -12.32 -4.60
N HIS A 63 29.61 -11.42 -4.97
CA HIS A 63 30.93 -11.76 -5.51
C HIS A 63 32.07 -11.68 -4.50
N ILE A 64 31.76 -11.54 -3.20
CA ILE A 64 32.77 -11.55 -2.14
C ILE A 64 32.47 -12.61 -1.10
N SER A 65 33.53 -13.18 -0.52
CA SER A 65 33.44 -14.17 0.54
C SER A 65 32.78 -13.61 1.80
N LEU A 66 32.18 -14.49 2.60
CA LEU A 66 31.48 -14.14 3.84
C LEU A 66 32.34 -13.34 4.82
N THR A 67 33.63 -13.68 4.92
CA THR A 67 34.63 -12.97 5.74
C THR A 67 34.77 -11.50 5.37
N ASN A 68 34.61 -11.17 4.09
CA ASN A 68 34.77 -9.83 3.53
C ASN A 68 33.44 -9.07 3.39
N GLN A 69 32.31 -9.68 3.74
CA GLN A 69 31.02 -9.00 3.71
C GLN A 69 30.96 -7.84 4.72
N PRO A 70 30.05 -6.87 4.51
CA PRO A 70 29.70 -5.86 5.50
C PRO A 70 29.34 -6.49 6.85
N THR A 71 29.66 -5.80 7.94
CA THR A 71 29.38 -6.26 9.30
C THR A 71 27.89 -6.59 9.53
N ILE A 72 26.98 -5.84 8.88
CA ILE A 72 25.53 -6.11 8.94
C ILE A 72 25.16 -7.51 8.42
N VAL A 73 25.85 -8.01 7.39
CA VAL A 73 25.64 -9.37 6.88
C VAL A 73 26.29 -10.39 7.81
N LYS A 74 27.49 -10.10 8.33
CA LYS A 74 28.25 -11.04 9.18
C LYS A 74 27.61 -11.34 10.54
N ILE A 75 26.96 -10.35 11.17
CA ILE A 75 26.33 -10.52 12.49
C ILE A 75 25.02 -11.32 12.42
N SER A 76 24.41 -11.40 11.24
CA SER A 76 23.12 -12.06 11.06
C SER A 76 23.21 -13.58 10.81
N ILE A 77 24.40 -14.16 10.92
CA ILE A 77 24.71 -15.57 10.62
C ILE A 77 25.12 -16.27 11.92
#